data_AF-A0A7D4KF34-F1
#
_entry.id   AF-A0A7D4KF34-F1
#
_cell.length_a   1.000
_cell.length_b   1.000
_cell.length_c   1.000
_cell.angle_alpha   90.00
_cell.angle_beta   90.00
_cell.angle_gamma   90.00
#
_symmetry.space_group_name_H-M   'P 1'
#
loop_
_entity.id
_entity.type
_entity.pdbx_description
1 polymer ?
#
loop_
_entity_poly.entity_id
_entity_poly.type
_entity_poly.pdbx_seq_one_letter_code
_entity_poly.pdbx_strand_id
1 'polypeptide(L)'
;MEILTDRDSEIYRTQVLNSPEASIFKHWASPLNRLQREAGELSAMDIWQTSTRCIDELKKAGSNKLDEVTFIYTTLIKDCETIKQGRHTTTRTRAEAESSAQLIMTVTATRSLNYIEPGHEQDPMSENDGILKTIMDEIGDNAFNRYVNLFFAKKRNVYGEKIVIEPHNPLADTDDTDSPALQKEARQKAVLTKVLTNTQGLKKLLNKPGYDDLTQCFETICRDDALLSRFEMIKPNGNSWGINRKMALNIIALFIKLRKLNIPMNQINTTIGGSNNNTYLTHHRPYNDNRTAFGITTEEYDAIVGIIEGV
;
A
#
# COMPACT_ATOMS: atom_id res chain seq x y z
N MET A 1 -0.11 -8.24 3.17
CA MET A 1 0.71 -7.03 3.24
C MET A 1 1.50 -6.86 1.94
N GLU A 2 1.35 -5.73 1.26
CA GLU A 2 2.25 -5.34 0.16
C GLU A 2 3.54 -4.74 0.75
N ILE A 3 4.69 -5.28 0.38
CA ILE A 3 6.02 -4.74 0.76
C ILE A 3 6.56 -3.81 -0.32
N LEU A 4 7.50 -2.96 0.07
CA LEU A 4 8.12 -2.01 -0.83
C LEU A 4 8.96 -2.69 -1.91
N THR A 5 8.91 -2.14 -3.12
CA THR A 5 9.95 -2.41 -4.11
C THR A 5 11.27 -1.76 -3.67
N ASP A 6 12.41 -2.21 -4.19
CA ASP A 6 13.71 -1.60 -3.85
C ASP A 6 13.73 -0.09 -4.11
N ARG A 7 13.09 0.34 -5.21
CA ARG A 7 12.97 1.75 -5.57
C ARG A 7 12.13 2.52 -4.57
N ASP A 8 10.95 2.00 -4.23
CA ASP A 8 10.04 2.67 -3.29
C ASP A 8 10.63 2.70 -1.87
N SER A 9 11.36 1.65 -1.49
CA SER A 9 12.10 1.56 -0.24
C SER A 9 13.14 2.66 -0.11
N GLU A 10 13.94 2.92 -1.15
CA GLU A 10 14.95 3.98 -1.13
C GLU A 10 14.34 5.39 -1.15
N ILE A 11 13.26 5.59 -1.93
CA ILE A 11 12.50 6.84 -1.92
C ILE A 11 11.95 7.11 -0.51
N TYR A 12 11.31 6.11 0.08
CA TYR A 12 10.70 6.27 1.40
C TYR A 12 11.74 6.46 2.50
N ARG A 13 12.86 5.72 2.43
CA ARG A 13 13.99 5.91 3.34
C ARG A 13 14.52 7.33 3.28
N THR A 14 14.65 7.90 2.08
CA THR A 14 15.09 9.30 1.91
C THR A 14 14.09 10.27 2.56
N GLN A 15 12.79 10.03 2.42
CA GLN A 15 11.76 10.85 3.08
C GLN A 15 11.85 10.76 4.61
N VAL A 16 11.92 9.54 5.16
CA VAL A 16 12.03 9.32 6.62
C VAL A 16 13.30 9.94 7.20
N LEU A 17 14.44 9.84 6.50
CA LEU A 17 15.69 10.43 6.97
C LEU A 17 15.71 11.96 6.93
N ASN A 18 14.80 12.58 6.18
CA ASN A 18 14.61 14.02 6.10
C ASN A 18 13.37 14.51 6.89
N SER A 19 12.70 13.62 7.63
CA SER A 19 11.54 13.97 8.46
C SER A 19 11.93 14.15 9.94
N PRO A 20 11.05 14.73 10.77
CA PRO A 20 11.24 14.78 12.23
C PRO A 20 11.42 13.41 12.89
N GLU A 21 11.01 12.32 12.22
CA GLU A 21 11.16 10.97 12.73
C GLU A 21 12.54 10.33 12.45
N ALA A 22 13.44 11.05 11.77
CA ALA A 22 14.73 10.50 11.35
C ALA A 22 15.55 9.94 12.51
N SER A 23 15.52 10.58 13.69
CA SER A 23 16.29 10.14 14.86
C SER A 23 15.75 8.85 15.49
N ILE A 24 14.43 8.72 15.62
CA ILE A 24 13.80 7.51 16.15
C ILE A 24 13.91 6.35 15.15
N PHE A 25 13.80 6.63 13.85
CA PHE A 25 14.07 5.63 12.81
C PHE A 25 15.51 5.13 12.87
N LYS A 26 16.51 6.02 12.97
CA LYS A 26 17.93 5.61 13.11
C LYS A 26 18.16 4.71 14.32
N HIS A 27 17.40 4.91 15.40
CA HIS A 27 17.45 4.07 16.60
C HIS A 27 16.93 2.66 16.32
N TRP A 28 15.77 2.56 15.65
CA TRP A 28 15.14 1.29 15.25
C TRP A 28 15.84 0.56 14.10
N ALA A 29 16.45 1.29 13.16
CA ALA A 29 16.98 0.70 11.93
C ALA A 29 17.98 -0.44 12.21
N SER A 30 18.81 -0.29 13.24
CA SER A 30 19.78 -1.33 13.60
C SER A 30 19.18 -2.61 14.18
N PRO A 31 18.32 -2.56 15.23
CA PRO A 31 17.66 -3.77 15.71
C PRO A 31 16.77 -4.41 14.64
N LEU A 32 16.08 -3.62 13.81
CA LEU A 32 15.24 -4.15 12.72
C LEU A 32 16.09 -4.86 11.66
N ASN A 33 17.18 -4.25 11.18
CA ASN A 33 18.10 -4.90 10.24
C ASN A 33 18.78 -6.14 10.83
N ARG A 34 18.94 -6.21 12.15
CA ARG A 34 19.43 -7.41 12.81
C ARG A 34 18.38 -8.51 12.79
N LEU A 35 17.13 -8.21 13.15
CA LEU A 35 16.02 -9.17 13.09
C LEU A 35 15.79 -9.70 11.67
N GLN A 36 15.86 -8.84 10.66
CA GLN A 36 15.78 -9.27 9.26
C GLN A 36 16.86 -10.31 8.92
N ARG A 37 18.12 -10.06 9.30
CA ARG A 37 19.24 -10.96 9.00
C ARG A 37 19.24 -12.24 9.82
N GLU A 38 18.88 -12.17 11.09
CA GLU A 38 19.00 -13.29 12.03
C GLU A 38 17.74 -14.15 12.13
N ALA A 39 16.56 -13.56 11.89
CA ALA A 39 15.27 -14.21 12.08
C ALA A 39 14.39 -14.21 10.81
N GLY A 40 14.89 -13.72 9.67
CA GLY A 40 14.12 -13.65 8.43
C GLY A 40 12.91 -12.70 8.51
N GLU A 41 12.98 -11.71 9.40
CA GLU A 41 11.91 -10.75 9.62
C GLU A 41 11.76 -9.78 8.42
N LEU A 42 10.64 -9.05 8.37
CA LEU A 42 10.40 -7.99 7.40
C LEU A 42 11.51 -6.93 7.41
N SER A 43 11.69 -6.23 6.29
CA SER A 43 12.70 -5.17 6.20
C SER A 43 12.36 -4.01 7.15
N ALA A 44 13.40 -3.28 7.58
CA ALA A 44 13.20 -2.11 8.44
C ALA A 44 12.24 -1.08 7.83
N MET A 45 12.27 -0.92 6.49
CA MET A 45 11.40 0.02 5.79
C MET A 45 9.95 -0.48 5.71
N ASP A 46 9.72 -1.78 5.50
CA ASP A 46 8.37 -2.35 5.49
C ASP A 46 7.70 -2.25 6.87
N ILE A 47 8.47 -2.49 7.94
CA ILE A 47 8.02 -2.30 9.33
C ILE A 47 7.71 -0.82 9.59
N TRP A 48 8.59 0.08 9.16
CA TRP A 48 8.39 1.52 9.36
C TRP A 48 7.17 2.05 8.60
N GLN A 49 6.99 1.62 7.34
CA GLN A 49 5.81 1.97 6.55
C GLN A 49 4.54 1.44 7.20
N THR A 50 4.55 0.17 7.61
CA THR A 50 3.34 -0.45 8.15
C THR A 50 2.97 0.16 9.50
N SER A 51 3.95 0.51 10.33
CA SER A 51 3.67 1.29 11.55
C SER A 51 3.14 2.70 11.24
N THR A 52 3.55 3.31 10.12
CA THR A 52 2.97 4.60 9.68
C THR A 52 1.50 4.44 9.30
N ARG A 53 1.15 3.36 8.57
CA ARG A 53 -0.25 3.03 8.30
C ARG A 53 -1.06 2.82 9.58
N CYS A 54 -0.51 2.13 10.59
CA CYS A 54 -1.18 1.99 11.88
C CYS A 54 -1.46 3.35 12.54
N ILE A 55 -0.49 4.28 12.51
CA ILE A 55 -0.66 5.65 13.02
C ILE A 55 -1.76 6.38 12.25
N ASP A 56 -1.81 6.24 10.92
CA ASP A 56 -2.82 6.90 10.10
C ASP A 56 -4.24 6.34 10.34
N GLU A 57 -4.38 5.03 10.57
CA GLU A 57 -5.66 4.46 10.98
C GLU A 57 -6.09 4.96 12.37
N LEU A 58 -5.15 5.08 13.32
CA LEU A 58 -5.44 5.71 14.61
C LEU A 58 -5.87 7.18 14.44
N LYS A 59 -5.21 7.96 13.58
CA LYS A 59 -5.66 9.35 13.27
C LYS A 59 -7.10 9.38 12.75
N LYS A 60 -7.44 8.50 11.80
CA LYS A 60 -8.78 8.40 11.22
C LYS A 60 -9.85 8.00 12.23
N ALA A 61 -9.50 7.21 13.24
CA ALA A 61 -10.41 6.79 14.31
C ALA A 61 -10.84 7.95 15.23
N GLY A 62 -10.15 9.10 15.20
CA GLY A 62 -10.55 10.29 15.95
C GLY A 62 -10.63 10.03 17.46
N SER A 63 -11.79 10.18 18.08
CA SER A 63 -11.98 9.92 19.52
C SER A 63 -11.95 8.43 19.90
N ASN A 64 -12.00 7.52 18.93
CA ASN A 64 -12.12 6.08 19.17
C ASN A 64 -10.78 5.33 19.01
N LYS A 65 -9.65 6.05 19.10
CA LYS A 65 -8.30 5.50 18.89
C LYS A 65 -8.02 4.22 19.68
N LEU A 66 -8.45 4.17 20.94
CA LEU A 66 -8.20 3.03 21.82
C LEU A 66 -8.92 1.78 21.34
N ASP A 67 -10.19 1.90 20.96
CA ASP A 67 -11.00 0.78 20.45
C ASP A 67 -10.45 0.27 19.10
N GLU A 68 -9.85 1.16 18.31
CA GLU A 68 -9.29 0.82 16.99
C GLU A 68 -8.03 -0.05 17.08
N VAL A 69 -7.28 -0.01 18.20
CA VAL A 69 -6.03 -0.76 18.37
C VAL A 69 -6.22 -2.26 18.13
N THR A 70 -7.26 -2.87 18.71
CA THR A 70 -7.58 -4.30 18.57
C THR A 70 -7.87 -4.66 17.11
N PHE A 71 -8.58 -3.79 16.39
CA PHE A 71 -8.92 -4.00 14.99
C PHE A 71 -7.69 -3.90 14.09
N ILE A 72 -6.83 -2.89 14.31
CA ILE A 72 -5.56 -2.72 13.62
C ILE A 72 -4.69 -3.96 13.83
N TYR A 73 -4.50 -4.40 15.07
CA TYR A 73 -3.66 -5.56 15.37
C TYR A 73 -4.18 -6.83 14.70
N THR A 74 -5.48 -7.11 14.82
CA THR A 74 -6.11 -8.30 14.20
C THR A 74 -5.94 -8.30 12.68
N THR A 75 -6.13 -7.13 12.05
CA THR A 75 -5.97 -6.96 10.60
C THR A 75 -4.52 -7.13 10.19
N LEU A 76 -3.60 -6.55 10.97
CA LEU A 76 -2.17 -6.62 10.71
C LEU A 76 -1.63 -8.06 10.73
N ILE A 77 -2.12 -8.92 11.64
CA ILE A 77 -1.70 -10.33 11.62
C ILE A 77 -2.14 -11.00 10.32
N LYS A 78 -3.38 -10.77 9.86
CA LYS A 78 -3.86 -11.31 8.58
C LYS A 78 -3.03 -10.79 7.40
N ASP A 79 -2.67 -9.51 7.43
CA ASP A 79 -1.83 -8.93 6.40
C ASP A 79 -0.43 -9.55 6.40
N CYS A 80 0.15 -9.81 7.56
CA CYS A 80 1.47 -10.43 7.69
C CYS A 80 1.51 -11.91 7.29
N GLU A 81 0.37 -12.61 7.20
CA GLU A 81 0.28 -14.00 6.72
C GLU A 81 0.58 -14.12 5.22
N THR A 82 0.31 -13.06 4.44
CA THR A 82 0.52 -13.05 2.99
C THR A 82 1.30 -11.82 2.58
N ILE A 83 2.59 -12.01 2.28
CA ILE A 83 3.47 -10.95 1.80
C ILE A 83 3.43 -10.89 0.28
N LYS A 84 3.22 -9.71 -0.29
CA LYS A 84 3.17 -9.47 -1.72
C LYS A 84 4.26 -8.48 -2.12
N GLN A 85 5.03 -8.84 -3.14
CA GLN A 85 6.04 -7.98 -3.76
C GLN A 85 5.84 -8.01 -5.28
N GLY A 86 5.07 -7.06 -5.81
CA GLY A 86 4.67 -7.08 -7.21
C GLY A 86 3.87 -8.35 -7.53
N ARG A 87 4.41 -9.23 -8.38
CA ARG A 87 3.75 -10.51 -8.75
C ARG A 87 4.03 -11.66 -7.80
N HIS A 88 5.02 -11.53 -6.92
CA HIS A 88 5.43 -12.60 -6.02
C HIS A 88 4.58 -12.54 -4.75
N THR A 89 4.04 -13.69 -4.36
CA THR A 89 3.29 -13.86 -3.11
C THR A 89 3.96 -14.93 -2.26
N THR A 90 4.23 -14.59 -1.01
CA THR A 90 4.81 -15.50 0.00
C THR A 90 3.82 -15.67 1.13
N THR A 91 3.44 -16.92 1.40
CA THR A 91 2.62 -17.27 2.56
C THR A 91 3.52 -17.55 3.76
N ARG A 92 3.20 -16.95 4.90
CA ARG A 92 3.91 -17.14 6.19
C ARG A 92 3.03 -17.93 7.15
N THR A 93 3.64 -18.55 8.15
CA THR A 93 2.89 -19.20 9.22
C THR A 93 2.17 -18.14 10.07
N ARG A 94 1.08 -18.54 10.75
CA ARG A 94 0.37 -17.65 11.69
C ARG A 94 1.31 -17.10 12.77
N ALA A 95 2.22 -17.93 13.28
CA ALA A 95 3.16 -17.53 14.33
C ALA A 95 4.19 -16.48 13.84
N GLU A 96 4.70 -16.63 12.62
CA GLU A 96 5.58 -15.62 12.01
C GLU A 96 4.83 -14.33 11.75
N ALA A 97 3.60 -14.41 11.24
CA ALA A 97 2.76 -13.25 10.97
C ALA A 97 2.41 -12.47 12.25
N GLU A 98 2.08 -13.20 13.32
CA GLU A 98 1.80 -12.63 14.63
C GLU A 98 3.05 -11.98 15.24
N SER A 99 4.21 -12.66 15.16
CA SER A 99 5.49 -12.11 15.61
C SER A 99 5.82 -10.77 14.91
N SER A 100 5.61 -10.68 13.59
CA SER A 100 5.80 -9.43 12.84
C SER A 100 4.79 -8.36 13.24
N ALA A 101 3.52 -8.72 13.43
CA ALA A 101 2.49 -7.79 13.86
C ALA A 101 2.79 -7.22 15.25
N GLN A 102 3.23 -8.05 16.20
CA GLN A 102 3.68 -7.62 17.53
C GLN A 102 4.86 -6.64 17.45
N LEU A 103 5.84 -6.92 16.58
CA LEU A 103 6.98 -6.01 16.34
C LEU A 103 6.52 -4.67 15.77
N ILE A 104 5.69 -4.69 14.73
CA ILE A 104 5.16 -3.47 14.10
C ILE A 104 4.35 -2.64 15.11
N MET A 105 3.47 -3.27 15.89
CA MET A 105 2.69 -2.58 16.92
C MET A 105 3.59 -2.00 18.02
N THR A 106 4.67 -2.69 18.39
CA THR A 106 5.68 -2.15 19.33
C THR A 106 6.38 -0.92 18.74
N VAL A 107 6.78 -0.97 17.47
CA VAL A 107 7.35 0.20 16.77
C VAL A 107 6.34 1.36 16.75
N THR A 108 5.08 1.10 16.40
CA THR A 108 3.98 2.08 16.45
C THR A 108 3.87 2.72 17.84
N ALA A 109 3.82 1.92 18.90
CA ALA A 109 3.72 2.42 20.27
C ALA A 109 4.91 3.32 20.67
N THR A 110 6.14 2.90 20.35
CA THR A 110 7.33 3.72 20.65
C THR A 110 7.34 5.04 19.88
N ARG A 111 6.82 5.06 18.64
CA ARG A 111 6.67 6.29 17.84
C ARG A 111 5.61 7.22 18.43
N SER A 112 4.46 6.68 18.85
CA SER A 112 3.38 7.47 19.46
C SER A 112 3.78 8.13 20.78
N LEU A 113 4.74 7.58 21.51
CA LEU A 113 5.26 8.16 22.76
C LEU A 113 6.47 9.06 22.57
N ASN A 114 6.95 9.23 21.33
CA ASN A 114 8.19 9.93 21.05
C ASN A 114 8.08 11.46 21.22
N TYR A 115 7.24 11.98 22.12
CA TYR A 115 6.99 13.41 22.28
C TYR A 115 7.08 13.89 23.73
N ILE A 116 7.38 13.00 24.69
CA ILE A 116 7.53 13.40 26.09
C ILE A 116 8.77 14.31 26.19
N GLU A 117 8.52 15.62 26.23
CA GLU A 117 9.54 16.63 26.44
C GLU A 117 10.13 16.48 27.85
N PRO A 118 11.45 16.71 28.03
CA PRO A 118 12.05 16.74 29.37
C PRO A 118 11.30 17.70 30.30
N GLY A 119 10.85 17.23 31.46
CA GLY A 119 10.03 18.00 32.42
C GLY A 119 8.54 17.65 32.45
N HIS A 120 8.07 16.83 31.51
CA HIS A 120 6.68 16.36 31.44
C HIS A 120 6.49 14.94 32.00
N GLU A 121 7.45 14.40 32.75
CA GLU A 121 7.44 13.02 33.24
C GLU A 121 6.38 12.74 34.31
N GLN A 122 5.77 13.78 34.89
CA GLN A 122 4.69 13.67 35.88
C GLN A 122 3.34 14.15 35.36
N ASP A 123 3.23 14.45 34.06
CA ASP A 123 1.96 14.85 33.50
C ASP A 123 0.92 13.72 33.61
N PRO A 124 -0.37 14.06 33.74
CA PRO A 124 -1.43 13.07 33.71
C PRO A 124 -1.37 12.24 32.43
N MET A 125 -1.82 10.97 32.51
CA MET A 125 -1.86 10.09 31.34
C MET A 125 -2.61 10.73 30.18
N SER A 126 -1.91 10.84 29.07
CA SER A 126 -2.42 11.32 27.79
C SER A 126 -3.15 10.22 27.03
N GLU A 127 -3.80 10.59 25.92
CA GLU A 127 -4.37 9.63 24.97
C GLU A 127 -3.29 8.67 24.44
N ASN A 128 -2.06 9.16 24.21
CA ASN A 128 -0.96 8.34 23.70
C ASN A 128 -0.48 7.30 24.73
N ASP A 129 -0.55 7.61 26.04
CA ASP A 129 -0.31 6.63 27.10
C ASP A 129 -1.38 5.54 27.12
N GLY A 130 -2.63 5.91 26.85
CA GLY A 130 -3.73 4.97 26.64
C GLY A 130 -3.46 4.04 25.47
N ILE A 131 -3.08 4.59 24.31
CA ILE A 131 -2.77 3.81 23.09
C ILE A 131 -1.63 2.82 23.37
N LEU A 132 -0.55 3.26 24.03
CA LEU A 132 0.54 2.36 24.43
C LEU A 132 0.02 1.18 25.24
N LYS A 133 -0.74 1.46 26.31
CA LYS A 133 -1.24 0.42 27.20
C LYS A 133 -2.14 -0.57 26.49
N THR A 134 -3.06 -0.07 25.67
CA THR A 134 -3.91 -0.95 24.86
C THR A 134 -3.09 -1.78 23.90
N ILE A 135 -2.05 -1.23 23.26
CA ILE A 135 -1.14 -2.01 22.43
C ILE A 135 -0.44 -3.11 23.25
N MET A 136 0.10 -2.77 24.42
CA MET A 136 0.76 -3.74 25.31
C MET A 136 -0.18 -4.87 25.72
N ASP A 137 -1.41 -4.55 26.10
CA ASP A 137 -2.43 -5.52 26.49
C ASP A 137 -2.82 -6.43 25.32
N GLU A 138 -3.00 -5.87 24.12
CA GLU A 138 -3.42 -6.61 22.92
C GLU A 138 -2.33 -7.54 22.37
N ILE A 139 -1.08 -7.07 22.31
CA ILE A 139 0.03 -7.87 21.76
C ILE A 139 0.67 -8.80 22.81
N GLY A 140 0.42 -8.52 24.09
CA GLY A 140 0.96 -9.19 25.26
C GLY A 140 2.27 -8.59 25.77
N ASP A 141 2.34 -8.35 27.08
CA ASP A 141 3.49 -7.77 27.80
C ASP A 141 4.83 -8.41 27.45
N ASN A 142 4.87 -9.74 27.34
CA ASN A 142 6.10 -10.46 27.02
C ASN A 142 6.62 -10.12 25.61
N ALA A 143 5.72 -10.00 24.63
CA ALA A 143 6.08 -9.64 23.27
C ALA A 143 6.52 -8.17 23.20
N PHE A 144 5.76 -7.27 23.84
CA PHE A 144 6.12 -5.86 23.92
C PHE A 144 7.50 -5.65 24.56
N ASN A 145 7.71 -6.23 25.75
CA ASN A 145 8.97 -6.13 26.49
C ASN A 145 10.15 -6.69 25.69
N ARG A 146 9.95 -7.81 24.97
CA ARG A 146 10.97 -8.38 24.10
C ARG A 146 11.43 -7.37 23.05
N TYR A 147 10.51 -6.71 22.34
CA TYR A 147 10.86 -5.81 21.25
C TYR A 147 11.32 -4.44 21.73
N VAL A 148 10.69 -3.86 22.75
CA VAL A 148 11.11 -2.57 23.31
C VAL A 148 12.51 -2.63 23.93
N ASN A 149 12.91 -3.78 24.47
CA ASN A 149 14.28 -3.98 24.95
C ASN A 149 15.31 -3.92 23.81
N LEU A 150 14.94 -4.29 22.57
CA LEU A 150 15.83 -4.16 21.41
C LEU A 150 16.03 -2.69 21.05
N PHE A 151 14.98 -1.87 21.18
CA PHE A 151 15.06 -0.42 21.00
C PHE A 151 16.03 0.18 22.02
N PHE A 152 15.82 -0.06 23.33
CA PHE A 152 16.66 0.52 24.38
C PHE A 152 18.08 -0.04 24.47
N ALA A 153 18.36 -1.20 23.86
CA ALA A 153 19.70 -1.79 23.83
C ALA A 153 20.70 -0.92 23.06
N LYS A 154 20.26 -0.12 22.07
CA LYS A 154 21.19 0.63 21.20
C LYS A 154 21.21 2.12 21.51
N LYS A 155 22.14 2.55 22.37
CA LYS A 155 22.26 3.98 22.74
C LYS A 155 23.23 4.79 21.86
N ARG A 156 23.95 4.15 20.92
CA ARG A 156 25.05 4.78 20.16
C ARG A 156 24.98 4.51 18.65
N ASN A 157 25.43 5.47 17.85
CA ASN A 157 25.52 5.36 16.39
C ASN A 157 26.76 4.56 15.95
N VAL A 158 26.99 4.43 14.64
CA VAL A 158 28.13 3.67 14.07
C VAL A 158 29.50 4.27 14.42
N TYR A 159 29.54 5.54 14.84
CA TYR A 159 30.75 6.25 15.27
C TYR A 159 30.91 6.25 16.80
N GLY A 160 30.03 5.56 17.53
CA GLY A 160 30.05 5.49 19.00
C GLY A 160 29.43 6.69 19.70
N GLU A 161 28.81 7.65 19.00
CA GLU A 161 28.17 8.82 19.60
C GLU A 161 26.77 8.46 20.11
N LYS A 162 26.30 9.11 21.18
CA LYS A 162 24.95 8.88 21.73
C LYS A 162 23.91 9.28 20.68
N ILE A 163 22.96 8.39 20.39
CA ILE A 163 21.80 8.74 19.55
C ILE A 163 20.87 9.59 20.43
N VAL A 164 20.71 10.86 20.07
CA VAL A 164 19.69 11.73 20.65
C VAL A 164 18.44 11.57 19.80
N ILE A 165 17.34 11.20 20.44
CA ILE A 165 16.04 11.11 19.78
C ILE A 165 15.35 12.45 19.96
N GLU A 166 15.02 13.10 18.84
CA GLU A 166 14.28 14.35 18.84
C GLU A 166 12.80 14.07 19.15
N PRO A 167 12.17 14.85 20.06
CA PRO A 167 10.74 14.73 20.33
C PRO A 167 9.92 15.06 19.09
N HIS A 168 8.95 14.20 18.77
CA HIS A 168 7.98 14.32 17.71
C HIS A 168 6.76 13.41 18.00
N ASN A 169 5.56 13.98 17.92
CA ASN A 169 4.30 13.23 18.07
C ASN A 169 3.67 13.00 16.68
N PRO A 170 3.84 11.81 16.07
CA PRO A 170 3.28 11.56 14.75
C PRO A 170 1.74 11.55 14.74
N LEU A 171 1.07 11.39 15.90
CA LEU A 171 -0.40 11.47 16.00
C LEU A 171 -0.95 12.91 16.01
N ALA A 172 -0.10 13.90 16.29
CA ALA A 172 -0.47 15.32 16.30
C ALA A 172 -0.23 16.02 14.96
N ASP A 173 0.48 15.38 14.04
CA ASP A 173 0.74 15.93 12.72
C ASP A 173 -0.57 16.21 11.97
N THR A 174 -0.75 17.47 11.60
CA THR A 174 -1.86 17.94 10.75
C THR A 174 -1.57 17.78 9.26
N ASP A 175 -0.32 17.52 8.90
CA ASP A 175 0.10 17.34 7.52
C ASP A 175 -0.17 15.89 7.09
N ASP A 176 -1.16 15.73 6.22
CA ASP A 176 -1.51 14.50 5.50
C ASP A 176 -0.43 14.10 4.48
N THR A 177 0.86 14.19 4.83
CA THR A 177 1.91 13.56 4.02
C THR A 177 1.86 12.05 4.23
N ASP A 178 0.89 11.43 3.56
CA ASP A 178 0.72 9.99 3.43
C ASP A 178 2.07 9.31 3.17
N SER A 179 2.32 8.16 3.80
CA SER A 179 3.46 7.32 3.41
C SER A 179 3.42 6.98 1.90
N PRO A 180 4.54 6.72 1.21
CA PRO A 180 4.55 6.38 -0.22
C PRO A 180 3.61 5.24 -0.59
N ALA A 181 3.39 4.30 0.31
CA ALA A 181 2.45 3.22 0.06
C ALA A 181 0.99 3.63 0.25
N LEU A 182 0.68 4.54 1.16
CA LEU A 182 -0.64 5.17 1.22
C LEU A 182 -0.87 6.08 0.01
N GLN A 183 0.14 6.83 -0.44
CA GLN A 183 0.09 7.59 -1.68
C GLN A 183 -0.17 6.65 -2.87
N LYS A 184 0.52 5.51 -2.94
CA LYS A 184 0.28 4.47 -3.95
C LYS A 184 -1.14 3.92 -3.87
N GLU A 185 -1.63 3.57 -2.68
CA GLU A 185 -3.01 3.11 -2.50
C GLU A 185 -4.05 4.17 -2.88
N ALA A 186 -3.82 5.43 -2.54
CA ALA A 186 -4.67 6.55 -2.93
C ALA A 186 -4.69 6.74 -4.46
N ARG A 187 -3.52 6.65 -5.11
CA ARG A 187 -3.37 6.66 -6.57
C ARG A 187 -4.12 5.48 -7.22
N GLN A 188 -3.94 4.27 -6.70
CA GLN A 188 -4.64 3.06 -7.14
C GLN A 188 -6.15 3.23 -7.02
N LYS A 189 -6.63 3.66 -5.85
CA LYS A 189 -8.05 3.89 -5.57
C LYS A 189 -8.62 4.97 -6.50
N ALA A 190 -7.89 6.06 -6.74
CA ALA A 190 -8.33 7.13 -7.64
C ALA A 190 -8.46 6.64 -9.09
N VAL A 191 -7.48 5.88 -9.60
CA VAL A 191 -7.55 5.28 -10.93
C VAL A 191 -8.69 4.27 -11.02
N LEU A 192 -8.76 3.32 -10.08
CA LEU A 192 -9.77 2.27 -10.07
C LEU A 192 -11.19 2.86 -9.99
N THR A 193 -11.40 3.86 -9.12
CA THR A 193 -12.69 4.57 -9.04
C THR A 193 -13.08 5.16 -10.38
N LYS A 194 -12.16 5.88 -11.05
CA LYS A 194 -12.43 6.48 -12.36
C LYS A 194 -12.73 5.43 -13.42
N VAL A 195 -11.97 4.32 -13.48
CA VAL A 195 -12.25 3.21 -14.42
C VAL A 195 -13.65 2.66 -14.17
N LEU A 196 -13.93 2.22 -12.95
CA LEU A 196 -15.18 1.55 -12.61
C LEU A 196 -16.41 2.46 -12.77
N THR A 197 -16.31 3.75 -12.45
CA THR A 197 -17.38 4.72 -12.70
C THR A 197 -17.67 4.85 -14.20
N ASN A 198 -16.63 4.94 -15.03
CA ASN A 198 -16.81 5.08 -16.48
C ASN A 198 -17.24 3.76 -17.16
N THR A 199 -16.99 2.60 -16.55
CA THR A 199 -17.34 1.28 -17.11
C THR A 199 -18.55 0.64 -16.44
N GLN A 200 -19.21 1.30 -15.49
CA GLN A 200 -20.30 0.72 -14.70
C GLN A 200 -21.47 0.20 -15.54
N GLY A 201 -21.70 0.77 -16.73
CA GLY A 201 -22.72 0.30 -17.67
C GLY A 201 -22.53 -1.16 -18.09
N LEU A 202 -21.28 -1.64 -18.10
CA LEU A 202 -20.95 -3.02 -18.44
C LEU A 202 -21.51 -4.04 -17.46
N LYS A 203 -21.92 -3.65 -16.24
CA LYS A 203 -22.64 -4.53 -15.30
C LYS A 203 -23.91 -5.15 -15.90
N LYS A 204 -24.52 -4.50 -16.88
CA LYS A 204 -25.73 -5.01 -17.57
C LYS A 204 -25.39 -6.02 -18.67
N LEU A 205 -24.17 -5.94 -19.21
CA LEU A 205 -23.72 -6.76 -20.32
C LEU A 205 -22.92 -7.97 -19.86
N LEU A 206 -22.09 -7.76 -18.85
CA LEU A 206 -21.37 -8.78 -18.14
C LEU A 206 -22.27 -9.24 -17.00
N ASN A 207 -22.69 -10.50 -17.02
CA ASN A 207 -23.33 -11.12 -15.85
C ASN A 207 -22.47 -10.88 -14.60
N LYS A 208 -23.07 -10.87 -13.41
CA LYS A 208 -22.38 -10.51 -12.15
C LYS A 208 -20.96 -11.12 -12.01
N PRO A 209 -20.74 -12.43 -12.20
CA PRO A 209 -19.40 -13.00 -12.12
C PRO A 209 -18.40 -12.40 -13.12
N GLY A 210 -18.85 -12.10 -14.34
CA GLY A 210 -17.98 -11.52 -15.38
C GLY A 210 -17.61 -10.06 -15.12
N TYR A 211 -18.48 -9.29 -14.46
CA TYR A 211 -18.14 -7.91 -14.07
C TYR A 211 -17.25 -7.88 -12.83
N ASP A 212 -17.46 -8.79 -11.88
CA ASP A 212 -16.61 -8.95 -10.70
C ASP A 212 -15.18 -9.37 -11.13
N ASP A 213 -15.06 -10.32 -12.06
CA ASP A 213 -13.78 -10.72 -12.66
C ASP A 213 -13.07 -9.55 -13.37
N LEU A 214 -13.81 -8.73 -14.14
CA LEU A 214 -13.24 -7.56 -14.80
C LEU A 214 -12.76 -6.53 -13.78
N THR A 215 -13.49 -6.36 -12.68
CA THR A 215 -13.12 -5.47 -11.57
C THR A 215 -11.83 -5.95 -10.92
N GLN A 216 -11.74 -7.25 -10.61
CA GLN A 216 -10.53 -7.87 -10.05
C GLN A 216 -9.32 -7.76 -11.01
N CYS A 217 -9.56 -7.87 -12.32
CA CYS A 217 -8.52 -7.64 -13.32
C CYS A 217 -7.96 -6.22 -13.23
N PHE A 218 -8.82 -5.19 -13.18
CA PHE A 218 -8.36 -3.81 -13.00
C PHE A 218 -7.66 -3.57 -11.66
N GLU A 219 -8.16 -4.15 -10.57
CA GLU A 219 -7.48 -4.09 -9.26
C GLU A 219 -6.06 -4.67 -9.34
N THR A 220 -5.92 -5.84 -9.98
CA THR A 220 -4.62 -6.51 -10.12
C THR A 220 -3.68 -5.71 -11.00
N ILE A 221 -4.16 -5.15 -12.11
CA ILE A 221 -3.37 -4.27 -12.98
C ILE A 221 -2.94 -2.99 -12.24
N CYS A 222 -3.82 -2.37 -11.45
CA CYS A 222 -3.48 -1.17 -10.70
C CYS A 222 -2.46 -1.42 -9.57
N ARG A 223 -2.27 -2.67 -9.12
CA ARG A 223 -1.22 -3.00 -8.12
C ARG A 223 0.20 -2.95 -8.70
N ASP A 224 0.35 -3.16 -10.00
CA ASP A 224 1.63 -3.06 -10.71
C ASP A 224 1.98 -1.58 -10.96
N ASP A 225 3.17 -1.14 -10.51
CA ASP A 225 3.56 0.28 -10.56
C ASP A 225 3.75 0.83 -11.97
N ALA A 226 4.23 -0.01 -12.90
CA ALA A 226 4.41 0.40 -14.29
C ALA A 226 3.03 0.61 -14.95
N LEU A 227 2.11 -0.33 -14.73
CA LEU A 227 0.75 -0.25 -15.26
C LEU A 227 -0.09 0.84 -14.59
N LEU A 228 0.06 1.07 -13.29
CA LEU A 228 -0.58 2.18 -12.57
C LEU A 228 -0.11 3.53 -13.13
N SER A 229 1.20 3.72 -13.26
CA SER A 229 1.77 4.95 -13.84
C SER A 229 1.27 5.17 -15.28
N ARG A 230 1.05 4.08 -16.02
CA ARG A 230 0.48 4.14 -17.37
C ARG A 230 -0.99 4.57 -17.38
N PHE A 231 -1.77 4.19 -16.37
CA PHE A 231 -3.15 4.64 -16.21
C PHE A 231 -3.26 6.14 -15.88
N GLU A 232 -2.30 6.68 -15.15
CA GLU A 232 -2.28 8.10 -14.77
C GLU A 232 -1.95 9.02 -15.95
N MET A 233 -1.34 8.49 -17.01
CA MET A 233 -1.11 9.23 -18.26
C MET A 233 -2.44 9.46 -19.00
N ILE A 234 -3.04 10.65 -18.84
CA ILE A 234 -4.31 11.02 -19.48
C ILE A 234 -4.21 10.90 -21.00
N LYS A 235 -4.82 9.86 -21.57
CA LYS A 235 -4.80 9.56 -23.01
C LYS A 235 -6.16 9.08 -23.53
N PRO A 236 -6.68 9.66 -24.62
CA PRO A 236 -6.15 10.83 -25.34
C PRO A 236 -6.19 12.09 -24.45
N ASN A 237 -5.37 13.09 -24.79
CA ASN A 237 -5.27 14.33 -24.01
C ASN A 237 -6.65 14.97 -23.84
N GLY A 238 -6.98 15.41 -22.62
CA GLY A 238 -8.25 16.08 -22.32
C GLY A 238 -9.49 15.20 -22.37
N ASN A 239 -9.34 13.86 -22.40
CA ASN A 239 -10.51 12.98 -22.33
C ASN A 239 -11.23 13.07 -20.97
N SER A 240 -12.55 12.88 -20.97
CA SER A 240 -13.40 13.06 -19.78
C SER A 240 -13.18 12.04 -18.67
N TRP A 241 -12.45 10.94 -18.90
CA TRP A 241 -12.20 9.95 -17.86
C TRP A 241 -11.11 10.40 -16.89
N GLY A 242 -10.29 11.38 -17.28
CA GLY A 242 -9.20 11.90 -16.45
C GLY A 242 -8.13 10.84 -16.10
N ILE A 243 -8.00 9.82 -16.96
CA ILE A 243 -7.02 8.71 -16.95
C ILE A 243 -6.71 8.28 -18.39
N ASN A 244 -5.85 7.27 -18.56
CA ASN A 244 -5.58 6.59 -19.83
C ASN A 244 -6.79 5.76 -20.31
N ARG A 245 -7.77 6.44 -20.89
CA ARG A 245 -8.96 5.83 -21.50
C ARG A 245 -8.60 4.79 -22.57
N LYS A 246 -7.53 5.01 -23.35
CA LYS A 246 -7.10 4.03 -24.36
C LYS A 246 -6.73 2.69 -23.73
N MET A 247 -5.92 2.73 -22.68
CA MET A 247 -5.49 1.54 -21.94
C MET A 247 -6.68 0.81 -21.33
N ALA A 248 -7.60 1.52 -20.67
CA ALA A 248 -8.80 0.93 -20.10
C ALA A 248 -9.63 0.17 -21.16
N LEU A 249 -9.85 0.79 -22.32
CA LEU A 249 -10.61 0.18 -23.42
C LEU A 249 -9.88 -1.00 -24.06
N ASN A 250 -8.54 -0.95 -24.20
CA ASN A 250 -7.75 -2.10 -24.65
C ASN A 250 -7.89 -3.30 -23.68
N ILE A 251 -7.80 -3.05 -22.36
CA ILE A 251 -7.94 -4.09 -21.33
C ILE A 251 -9.33 -4.73 -21.41
N ILE A 252 -10.40 -3.94 -21.55
CA ILE A 252 -11.76 -4.46 -21.71
C ILE A 252 -11.85 -5.35 -22.96
N ALA A 253 -11.35 -4.88 -24.09
CA ALA A 253 -11.39 -5.64 -25.34
C ALA A 253 -10.60 -6.96 -25.22
N LEU A 254 -9.45 -6.94 -24.56
CA LEU A 254 -8.64 -8.12 -24.26
C LEU A 254 -9.37 -9.09 -23.35
N PHE A 255 -9.97 -8.60 -22.27
CA PHE A 255 -10.73 -9.41 -21.31
C PHE A 255 -11.87 -10.15 -22.00
N ILE A 256 -12.70 -9.46 -22.79
CA ILE A 256 -13.80 -10.07 -23.57
C ILE A 256 -13.27 -11.19 -24.47
N LYS A 257 -12.17 -10.95 -25.19
CA LYS A 257 -11.60 -11.93 -26.12
C LYS A 257 -11.03 -13.15 -25.40
N LEU A 258 -10.18 -12.95 -24.39
CA LEU A 258 -9.46 -14.03 -23.71
C LEU A 258 -10.42 -14.88 -22.87
N ARG A 259 -11.43 -14.26 -22.25
CA ARG A 259 -12.52 -14.98 -21.56
C ARG A 259 -13.56 -15.59 -22.50
N LYS A 260 -13.37 -15.46 -23.82
CA LYS A 260 -14.26 -16.01 -24.88
C LYS A 260 -15.72 -15.58 -24.71
N LEU A 261 -15.94 -14.34 -24.29
CA LEU A 261 -17.27 -13.79 -24.10
C LEU A 261 -17.83 -13.36 -25.46
N ASN A 262 -19.01 -13.86 -25.83
CA ASN A 262 -19.66 -13.56 -27.10
C ASN A 262 -20.34 -12.17 -27.07
N ILE A 263 -19.55 -11.12 -26.91
CA ILE A 263 -20.00 -9.74 -26.79
C ILE A 263 -19.33 -8.88 -27.88
N PRO A 264 -20.10 -8.35 -28.85
CA PRO A 264 -19.54 -7.47 -29.87
C PRO A 264 -18.98 -6.16 -29.29
N MET A 265 -17.83 -5.71 -29.80
CA MET A 265 -17.21 -4.44 -29.35
C MET A 265 -18.12 -3.22 -29.53
N ASN A 266 -18.98 -3.22 -30.55
CA ASN A 266 -19.96 -2.15 -30.72
C ASN A 266 -20.98 -2.08 -29.57
N GLN A 267 -21.34 -3.25 -29.00
CA GLN A 267 -22.24 -3.32 -27.85
C GLN A 267 -21.52 -2.78 -26.59
N ILE A 268 -20.24 -3.12 -26.39
CA ILE A 268 -19.39 -2.53 -25.35
C ILE A 268 -19.34 -1.01 -25.48
N ASN A 269 -19.02 -0.49 -26.67
CA ASN A 269 -18.94 0.95 -26.95
C ASN A 269 -20.24 1.67 -26.62
N THR A 270 -21.37 1.12 -27.05
CA THR A 270 -22.70 1.71 -26.81
C THR A 270 -23.03 1.75 -25.32
N THR A 271 -22.64 0.72 -24.56
CA THR A 271 -22.96 0.59 -23.14
C THR A 271 -22.08 1.43 -22.22
N ILE A 272 -20.81 1.60 -22.56
CA ILE A 272 -19.92 2.54 -21.85
C ILE A 272 -20.35 3.99 -22.13
N GLY A 273 -20.81 4.27 -23.35
CA GLY A 273 -21.20 5.61 -23.77
C GLY A 273 -20.02 6.53 -24.07
N GLY A 274 -20.32 7.71 -24.62
CA GLY A 274 -19.31 8.70 -25.05
C GLY A 274 -18.85 8.55 -26.51
N SER A 275 -18.05 9.51 -26.97
CA SER A 275 -17.58 9.59 -28.37
C SER A 275 -16.62 8.46 -28.74
N ASN A 276 -16.74 7.93 -29.97
CA ASN A 276 -15.87 6.98 -30.70
C ASN A 276 -14.86 6.16 -29.85
N ASN A 277 -15.34 5.35 -28.89
CA ASN A 277 -14.46 4.43 -28.14
C ASN A 277 -14.00 3.24 -28.99
N ASN A 278 -14.70 2.94 -30.10
CA ASN A 278 -14.39 1.84 -31.01
C ASN A 278 -12.94 1.82 -31.47
N THR A 279 -12.34 2.99 -31.70
CA THR A 279 -10.93 3.09 -32.10
C THR A 279 -9.96 2.52 -31.06
N TYR A 280 -10.35 2.44 -29.78
CA TYR A 280 -9.51 1.92 -28.70
C TYR A 280 -9.98 0.56 -28.17
N LEU A 281 -11.11 0.02 -28.65
CA LEU A 281 -11.57 -1.34 -28.33
C LEU A 281 -10.85 -2.38 -29.19
N THR A 282 -9.52 -2.34 -29.18
CA THR A 282 -8.64 -3.28 -29.88
C THR A 282 -8.00 -4.25 -28.90
N HIS A 283 -7.83 -5.50 -29.35
CA HIS A 283 -7.36 -6.64 -28.55
C HIS A 283 -6.26 -7.44 -29.26
N HIS A 284 -5.70 -6.90 -30.34
CA HIS A 284 -4.52 -7.48 -30.98
C HIS A 284 -3.27 -7.08 -30.19
N ARG A 285 -2.16 -7.77 -30.39
CA ARG A 285 -0.89 -7.37 -29.79
C ARG A 285 -0.42 -6.06 -30.45
N PRO A 286 -0.03 -5.03 -29.68
CA PRO A 286 0.48 -3.79 -30.25
C PRO A 286 1.77 -4.04 -31.04
N TYR A 287 1.98 -3.26 -32.10
CA TYR A 287 3.30 -3.09 -32.68
C TYR A 287 4.09 -2.09 -31.83
N ASN A 288 5.42 -2.12 -31.88
CA ASN A 288 6.31 -1.31 -31.02
C ASN A 288 6.21 0.23 -31.23
N ASP A 289 5.11 0.76 -31.79
CA ASP A 289 4.86 2.18 -31.98
C ASP A 289 3.83 2.72 -30.96
N ASN A 290 4.29 3.54 -30.01
CA ASN A 290 3.44 4.20 -29.00
C ASN A 290 2.41 5.22 -29.58
N ARG A 291 2.25 5.29 -30.91
CA ARG A 291 1.41 6.26 -31.64
C ARG A 291 0.09 5.68 -32.17
N THR A 292 -0.09 4.36 -32.18
CA THR A 292 -1.31 3.71 -32.68
C THR A 292 -2.45 3.70 -31.64
N ALA A 293 -3.56 3.02 -31.96
CA ALA A 293 -4.76 2.88 -31.14
C ALA A 293 -4.53 2.35 -29.70
N PHE A 294 -3.33 1.81 -29.43
CA PHE A 294 -2.98 1.22 -28.15
C PHE A 294 -2.60 2.27 -27.10
N GLY A 295 -3.14 2.09 -25.90
CA GLY A 295 -2.74 2.79 -24.69
C GLY A 295 -1.59 2.11 -23.95
N ILE A 296 -1.14 0.93 -24.41
CA ILE A 296 -0.16 0.06 -23.76
C ILE A 296 0.97 -0.36 -24.73
N THR A 297 2.15 -0.69 -24.20
CA THR A 297 3.28 -1.28 -24.93
C THR A 297 3.12 -2.80 -25.12
N THR A 298 4.01 -3.42 -25.90
CA THR A 298 4.05 -4.89 -26.08
C THR A 298 4.32 -5.63 -24.77
N GLU A 299 5.23 -5.11 -23.94
CA GLU A 299 5.54 -5.72 -22.63
C GLU A 299 4.35 -5.59 -21.66
N GLU A 300 3.72 -4.42 -21.63
CA GLU A 300 2.50 -4.18 -20.85
C GLU A 300 1.34 -5.07 -21.32
N TYR A 301 1.23 -5.30 -22.63
CA TYR A 301 0.24 -6.23 -23.21
C TYR A 301 0.46 -7.65 -22.69
N ASP A 302 1.69 -8.18 -22.78
CA ASP A 302 1.97 -9.56 -22.38
C ASP A 302 1.75 -9.73 -20.85
N ALA A 303 2.07 -8.71 -20.05
CA ALA A 303 1.75 -8.65 -18.63
C ALA A 303 0.24 -8.71 -18.35
N ILE A 304 -0.56 -7.91 -19.06
CA ILE A 304 -2.02 -7.87 -18.91
C ILE A 304 -2.66 -9.19 -19.33
N VAL A 305 -2.15 -9.83 -20.40
CA VAL A 305 -2.61 -11.15 -20.84
C VAL A 305 -2.43 -12.18 -19.72
N GLY A 306 -1.24 -12.25 -19.11
CA GLY A 306 -0.97 -13.16 -17.99
C GLY A 306 -1.96 -12.96 -16.83
N ILE A 307 -2.25 -11.71 -16.47
CA ILE A 307 -3.23 -11.37 -15.44
C ILE A 307 -4.65 -11.87 -15.80
N ILE A 308 -5.09 -11.69 -17.04
CA ILE A 308 -6.45 -12.09 -17.47
C ILE A 308 -6.60 -13.61 -17.55
N GLU A 309 -5.54 -14.31 -17.99
CA GLU A 309 -5.52 -15.76 -18.12
C GLU A 309 -5.29 -16.46 -16.78
N GLY A 310 -4.77 -15.74 -15.77
CA GLY A 310 -4.48 -16.27 -14.43
C GLY A 310 -3.19 -17.08 -14.37
N VAL A 311 -2.20 -16.70 -15.18
CA VAL A 311 -0.88 -17.35 -15.33
C VAL A 311 0.21 -16.54 -14.63
#